data_AF-A0A3P3Q827-F1
#
_entry.id   AF-A0A3P3Q827-F1
#
_cell.length_a   1.000
_cell.length_b   1.000
_cell.length_c   1.000
_cell.angle_alpha   90.00
_cell.angle_beta   90.00
_cell.angle_gamma   90.00
#
_symmetry.space_group_name_H-M   'P 1'
#
loop_
_entity.id
_entity.type
_entity.pdbx_description
1 polymer ?
#
loop_
_entity_poly.entity_id
_entity_poly.type
_entity_poly.pdbx_seq_one_letter_code
_entity_poly.pdbx_strand_id
1 'polypeptide(L)'
;MPIGRSYVFIFGTEQISEDVLRAQTDENYMNDFIKKHKKFILLSAFRATKRFITENDDEYSVAMIALCEAVKSYEESKGSFKGFAFLVIKRRLTDYSISQARFQKELSVEPASMDGEIENEEEVSALQIEIRQRSAEISKTEGIGVENPGSTPMQDEIAAVQKLLSGYGFSFYDLTECSPKAEKTKIACAKAVAIILKNSSLFKKMQTSKTLPVKDISSDKSISVKILERHRKYIIAAAEIMNGDYPLLKEYMNYIRKALESEL
;
A
#
# COMPACT_ATOMS: atom_id res chain seq x y z
N MET A 1 -10.08 40.86 -0.55
CA MET A 1 -10.12 40.43 0.88
C MET A 1 -11.54 40.00 1.21
N PRO A 2 -11.74 39.10 2.18
CA PRO A 2 -12.42 37.81 2.04
C PRO A 2 -13.82 37.86 2.71
N ILE A 3 -14.69 36.85 2.77
CA ILE A 3 -14.60 35.56 3.49
C ILE A 3 -15.92 34.83 3.17
N GLY A 4 -15.88 33.50 2.99
CA GLY A 4 -17.08 32.67 2.92
C GLY A 4 -16.77 31.19 3.07
N ARG A 5 -16.05 30.82 4.15
CA ARG A 5 -15.88 29.41 4.57
C ARG A 5 -17.25 28.88 4.99
N SER A 6 -17.85 28.03 4.17
CA SER A 6 -19.05 27.28 4.53
C SER A 6 -18.68 26.11 5.43
N TYR A 7 -19.40 26.02 6.54
CA TYR A 7 -19.40 24.97 7.56
C TYR A 7 -19.57 23.58 6.93
N VAL A 8 -18.63 22.67 7.20
CA VAL A 8 -18.75 21.25 6.89
C VAL A 8 -18.51 20.47 8.19
N PHE A 9 -19.59 19.88 8.70
CA PHE A 9 -19.66 18.72 9.61
C PHE A 9 -18.70 18.69 10.83
N ILE A 10 -19.07 19.34 11.93
CA ILE A 10 -18.44 19.14 13.26
C ILE A 10 -19.28 18.23 14.18
N PHE A 11 -20.56 18.02 13.90
CA PHE A 11 -21.48 17.28 14.81
C PHE A 11 -21.25 15.75 14.93
N GLY A 12 -20.35 15.15 14.14
CA GLY A 12 -20.14 13.70 14.13
C GLY A 12 -18.96 13.18 14.96
N THR A 13 -18.07 14.06 15.44
CA THR A 13 -16.83 13.67 16.13
C THR A 13 -16.95 13.63 17.64
N GLU A 14 -17.74 14.53 18.24
CA GLU A 14 -17.90 14.63 19.70
C GLU A 14 -18.63 13.42 20.29
N GLN A 15 -19.69 12.95 19.62
CA GLN A 15 -20.49 11.81 20.09
C GLN A 15 -19.70 10.48 20.12
N ILE A 16 -18.66 10.37 19.29
CA ILE A 16 -17.82 9.17 19.21
C ILE A 16 -16.79 9.16 20.35
N SER A 17 -16.23 10.32 20.71
CA SER A 17 -15.36 10.42 21.88
C SER A 17 -16.09 10.01 23.16
N GLU A 18 -17.32 10.47 23.35
CA GLU A 18 -18.13 10.15 24.53
C GLU A 18 -18.49 8.66 24.62
N ASP A 19 -18.92 8.05 23.50
CA ASP A 19 -19.19 6.61 23.42
C ASP A 19 -17.93 5.78 23.74
N VAL A 20 -16.75 6.22 23.29
CA VAL A 20 -15.48 5.53 23.54
C VAL A 20 -15.07 5.63 25.01
N LEU A 21 -15.20 6.81 25.64
CA LEU A 21 -14.89 7.00 27.06
C LEU A 21 -15.81 6.16 27.95
N ARG A 22 -17.09 6.03 27.58
CA ARG A 22 -18.02 5.13 28.28
C ARG A 22 -17.63 3.66 28.10
N ALA A 23 -17.24 3.26 26.89
CA ALA A 23 -16.77 1.90 26.61
C ALA A 23 -15.46 1.55 27.34
N GLN A 24 -14.62 2.53 27.69
CA GLN A 24 -13.39 2.28 28.48
C GLN A 24 -13.68 1.78 29.90
N THR A 25 -14.80 2.20 30.50
CA THR A 25 -15.11 1.97 31.91
C THR A 25 -16.12 0.84 32.13
N ASP A 26 -17.01 0.58 31.18
CA ASP A 26 -18.05 -0.45 31.26
C ASP A 26 -17.81 -1.57 30.23
N GLU A 27 -17.52 -2.78 30.71
CA GLU A 27 -17.29 -3.95 29.86
C GLU A 27 -18.53 -4.39 29.08
N ASN A 28 -19.74 -4.19 29.61
CA ASN A 28 -20.97 -4.50 28.89
C ASN A 28 -21.16 -3.51 27.73
N TYR A 29 -20.92 -2.24 28.00
CA TYR A 29 -20.97 -1.19 26.97
C TYR A 29 -19.88 -1.38 25.91
N MET A 30 -18.69 -1.87 26.27
CA MET A 30 -17.63 -2.23 25.32
C MET A 30 -18.11 -3.29 24.33
N ASN A 31 -18.77 -4.35 24.81
CA ASN A 31 -19.27 -5.42 23.93
C ASN A 31 -20.33 -4.90 22.95
N ASP A 32 -21.23 -4.03 23.43
CA ASP A 32 -22.24 -3.40 22.58
C ASP A 32 -21.62 -2.41 21.59
N PHE A 33 -20.60 -1.67 22.02
CA PHE A 33 -19.82 -0.77 21.17
C PHE A 33 -19.17 -1.55 20.02
N ILE A 34 -18.52 -2.68 20.29
CA ILE A 34 -17.91 -3.53 19.25
C ILE A 34 -18.96 -4.01 18.25
N LYS A 35 -20.12 -4.50 18.73
CA LYS A 35 -21.24 -4.93 17.87
C LYS A 35 -21.75 -3.78 17.00
N LYS A 36 -21.98 -2.60 17.57
CA LYS A 36 -22.40 -1.38 16.86
C LYS A 36 -21.37 -0.95 15.81
N HIS A 37 -20.09 -1.17 16.08
CA HIS A 37 -18.97 -0.83 15.20
C HIS A 37 -18.50 -1.98 14.29
N LYS A 38 -19.25 -3.07 14.18
CA LYS A 38 -18.96 -4.22 13.29
C LYS A 38 -18.57 -3.82 11.87
N LYS A 39 -19.33 -2.92 11.24
CA LYS A 39 -19.03 -2.42 9.88
C LYS A 39 -17.64 -1.76 9.80
N PHE A 40 -17.25 -1.02 10.83
CA PHE A 40 -15.94 -0.38 10.90
C PHE A 40 -14.79 -1.39 11.05
N ILE A 41 -15.01 -2.46 11.81
CA ILE A 41 -14.04 -3.55 12.00
C ILE A 41 -13.79 -4.25 10.67
N LEU A 42 -14.86 -4.67 9.98
CA LEU A 42 -14.77 -5.35 8.68
C LEU A 42 -14.09 -4.46 7.62
N LEU A 43 -14.45 -3.17 7.57
CA LEU A 43 -13.83 -2.22 6.65
C LEU A 43 -12.34 -2.00 6.97
N SER A 44 -11.99 -1.90 8.26
CA SER A 44 -10.60 -1.72 8.69
C SER A 44 -9.76 -2.95 8.37
N ALA A 45 -10.34 -4.14 8.57
CA ALA A 45 -9.71 -5.41 8.26
C ALA A 45 -9.46 -5.55 6.75
N PHE A 46 -10.47 -5.31 5.92
CA PHE A 46 -10.32 -5.29 4.46
C PHE A 46 -9.25 -4.31 3.99
N ARG A 47 -9.23 -3.09 4.55
CA ARG A 47 -8.22 -2.09 4.19
C ARG A 47 -6.80 -2.52 4.55
N ALA A 48 -6.63 -3.28 5.63
CA ALA A 48 -5.35 -3.78 6.12
C ALA A 48 -4.85 -5.01 5.35
N THR A 49 -5.72 -5.99 5.09
CA THR A 49 -5.35 -7.29 4.50
C THR A 49 -5.54 -7.35 2.98
N LYS A 50 -6.32 -6.42 2.41
CA LYS A 50 -6.78 -6.44 1.01
C LYS A 50 -7.62 -7.67 0.65
N ARG A 51 -8.15 -8.38 1.65
CA ARG A 51 -9.00 -9.56 1.51
C ARG A 51 -10.35 -9.31 2.20
N PHE A 52 -11.43 -9.84 1.62
CA PHE A 52 -12.72 -9.85 2.31
C PHE A 52 -12.67 -10.85 3.46
N ILE A 53 -13.00 -10.35 4.65
CA ILE A 53 -12.97 -11.09 5.90
C ILE A 53 -14.41 -11.15 6.39
N THR A 54 -14.82 -12.33 6.82
CA THR A 54 -16.13 -12.64 7.41
C THR A 54 -15.99 -12.79 8.93
N GLU A 55 -17.11 -12.88 9.64
CA GLU A 55 -17.08 -13.06 11.11
C GLU A 55 -16.48 -14.38 11.56
N ASN A 56 -16.46 -15.39 10.67
CA ASN A 56 -15.92 -16.70 10.95
C ASN A 56 -14.39 -16.78 10.74
N ASP A 57 -13.78 -15.74 10.17
CA ASP A 57 -12.34 -15.69 9.95
C ASP A 57 -11.59 -15.27 11.23
N ASP A 58 -10.44 -15.88 11.48
CA ASP A 58 -9.58 -15.55 12.61
C ASP A 58 -9.16 -14.07 12.60
N GLU A 59 -8.97 -13.49 11.41
CA GLU A 59 -8.65 -12.08 11.27
C GLU A 59 -9.74 -11.15 11.82
N TYR A 60 -11.00 -11.55 11.75
CA TYR A 60 -12.09 -10.75 12.35
C TYR A 60 -11.95 -10.70 13.87
N SER A 61 -11.66 -11.84 14.49
CA SER A 61 -11.41 -11.94 15.94
C SER A 61 -10.20 -11.10 16.35
N VAL A 62 -9.10 -11.13 15.56
CA VAL A 62 -7.91 -10.29 15.79
C VAL A 62 -8.26 -8.80 15.67
N ALA A 63 -9.06 -8.42 14.68
CA ALA A 63 -9.47 -7.03 14.48
C ALA A 63 -10.40 -6.53 15.60
N MET A 64 -11.29 -7.37 16.12
CA MET A 64 -12.12 -7.06 17.29
C MET A 64 -11.25 -6.80 18.53
N ILE A 65 -10.31 -7.69 18.84
CA ILE A 65 -9.40 -7.53 19.99
C ILE A 65 -8.62 -6.23 19.86
N ALA A 66 -8.11 -5.93 18.67
CA ALA A 66 -7.40 -4.69 18.39
C ALA A 66 -8.27 -3.44 18.58
N LEU A 67 -9.57 -3.51 18.26
CA LEU A 67 -10.50 -2.42 18.54
C LEU A 67 -10.70 -2.23 20.05
N CYS A 68 -10.83 -3.31 20.84
CA CYS A 68 -10.91 -3.22 22.30
C CYS A 68 -9.69 -2.52 22.90
N GLU A 69 -8.49 -2.88 22.42
CA GLU A 69 -7.24 -2.25 22.83
C GLU A 69 -7.23 -0.76 22.46
N ALA A 70 -7.68 -0.42 21.25
CA ALA A 70 -7.78 0.96 20.81
C ALA A 70 -8.74 1.77 21.68
N VAL A 71 -9.90 1.21 22.06
CA VAL A 71 -10.83 1.87 22.98
C VAL A 71 -10.14 2.11 24.32
N LYS A 72 -9.54 1.08 24.93
CA LYS A 72 -8.88 1.17 26.24
C LYS A 72 -7.71 2.16 26.28
N SER A 73 -7.00 2.34 25.17
CA SER A 73 -5.83 3.22 25.08
C SER A 73 -6.11 4.55 24.38
N TYR A 74 -7.38 4.87 24.11
CA TYR A 74 -7.73 6.11 23.44
C TYR A 74 -7.58 7.33 24.35
N GLU A 75 -6.92 8.36 23.83
CA GLU A 75 -6.81 9.67 24.45
C GLU A 75 -7.32 10.73 23.48
N GLU A 76 -8.32 11.51 23.91
CA GLU A 76 -8.95 12.54 23.07
C GLU A 76 -7.96 13.64 22.64
N SER A 77 -6.97 13.94 23.50
CA SER A 77 -5.91 14.93 23.23
C SER A 77 -4.99 14.55 22.06
N LYS A 78 -4.94 13.26 21.69
CA LYS A 78 -4.04 12.74 20.64
C LYS A 78 -4.69 12.65 19.25
N GLY A 79 -5.97 13.00 19.12
CA GLY A 79 -6.68 13.10 17.85
C GLY A 79 -7.89 12.16 17.72
N SER A 80 -8.33 11.91 16.49
CA SER A 80 -9.57 11.17 16.23
C SER A 80 -9.46 9.67 16.55
N PHE A 81 -10.44 9.14 17.31
CA PHE A 81 -10.55 7.73 17.64
C PHE A 81 -10.51 6.81 16.40
N LYS A 82 -11.28 7.13 15.34
CA LYS A 82 -11.34 6.28 14.14
C LYS A 82 -9.98 6.10 13.47
N GLY A 83 -9.19 7.16 13.40
CA GLY A 83 -7.84 7.12 12.82
C GLY A 83 -6.89 6.29 13.67
N PHE A 84 -6.94 6.48 15.00
CA PHE A 84 -6.15 5.70 15.94
C PHE A 84 -6.52 4.22 15.93
N ALA A 85 -7.81 3.90 16.04
CA ALA A 85 -8.33 2.55 16.02
C ALA A 85 -7.98 1.81 14.72
N PHE A 86 -8.08 2.48 13.57
CA PHE A 86 -7.63 1.91 12.30
C PHE A 86 -6.15 1.52 12.33
N LEU A 87 -5.28 2.37 12.89
CA LEU A 87 -3.84 2.10 12.98
C LEU A 87 -3.54 0.89 13.87
N VAL A 88 -4.22 0.77 15.02
CA VAL A 88 -4.09 -0.37 15.93
C VAL A 88 -4.56 -1.66 15.27
N ILE A 89 -5.75 -1.65 14.64
CA ILE A 89 -6.29 -2.80 13.91
C ILE A 89 -5.36 -3.23 12.77
N LYS A 90 -4.89 -2.28 11.95
CA LYS A 90 -3.99 -2.55 10.83
C LYS A 90 -2.69 -3.22 11.32
N ARG A 91 -2.09 -2.69 12.39
CA ARG A 91 -0.86 -3.24 12.96
C ARG A 91 -1.06 -4.68 13.43
N ARG A 92 -2.11 -4.94 14.22
CA ARG A 92 -2.43 -6.28 14.75
C ARG A 92 -2.68 -7.30 13.64
N LEU A 93 -3.40 -6.94 12.60
CA LEU A 93 -3.64 -7.81 11.45
C LEU A 93 -2.37 -8.07 10.62
N THR A 94 -1.50 -7.06 10.49
CA THR A 94 -0.21 -7.22 9.81
C THR A 94 0.68 -8.20 10.59
N ASP A 95 0.77 -8.02 11.90
CA ASP A 95 1.54 -8.90 12.78
C ASP A 95 1.01 -10.34 12.73
N TYR A 96 -0.31 -10.52 12.73
CA TYR A 96 -0.97 -11.82 12.58
C TYR A 96 -0.71 -12.46 11.21
N SER A 97 -0.73 -11.69 10.13
CA SER A 97 -0.40 -12.19 8.79
C SER A 97 1.06 -12.64 8.70
N ILE A 98 1.98 -11.88 9.33
CA ILE A 98 3.40 -12.22 9.39
C ILE A 98 3.64 -13.49 10.22
N SER A 99 2.90 -13.69 11.31
CA SER A 99 3.02 -14.91 12.12
C SER A 99 2.45 -16.12 11.38
N GLN A 100 1.26 -16.01 10.77
CA GLN A 100 0.67 -17.07 9.95
C GLN A 100 1.58 -17.50 8.79
N ALA A 101 2.23 -16.57 8.08
CA ALA A 101 3.14 -16.89 6.98
C ALA A 101 4.37 -17.71 7.42
N ARG A 102 4.76 -17.63 8.71
CA ARG A 102 5.85 -18.46 9.27
C ARG A 102 5.37 -19.89 9.51
N PHE A 103 4.13 -20.07 9.94
CA PHE A 103 3.52 -21.40 10.15
C PHE A 103 3.14 -22.08 8.82
N GLN A 104 2.67 -21.33 7.82
CA GLN A 104 2.38 -21.87 6.47
C GLN A 104 3.64 -22.41 5.76
N LYS A 105 4.83 -21.91 6.12
CA LYS A 105 6.10 -22.41 5.56
C LYS A 105 6.51 -23.79 6.12
N GLU A 106 5.92 -24.21 7.25
CA GLU A 106 6.17 -25.50 7.88
C GLU A 106 5.11 -26.55 7.56
N LEU A 107 3.95 -26.14 7.03
CA LEU A 107 2.84 -27.02 6.65
C LEU A 107 2.52 -26.83 5.16
N SER A 108 3.37 -27.38 4.30
CA SER A 108 2.99 -27.63 2.90
C SER A 108 2.09 -28.86 2.85
N VAL A 109 0.79 -28.66 3.06
CA VAL A 109 -0.24 -29.60 2.63
C VAL A 109 -1.30 -28.80 1.88
N GLU A 110 -1.57 -29.20 0.65
CA GLU A 110 -2.51 -28.55 -0.26
C GLU A 110 -3.89 -28.41 0.41
N PRO A 111 -4.52 -27.21 0.40
CA PRO A 111 -5.87 -27.08 0.91
C PRO A 111 -6.82 -27.73 -0.10
N ALA A 112 -7.25 -28.95 0.22
CA ALA A 112 -8.43 -29.53 -0.38
C ALA A 112 -9.60 -28.55 -0.16
N SER A 113 -10.24 -28.18 -1.25
CA SER A 113 -11.50 -27.48 -1.33
C SER A 113 -12.49 -28.06 -0.31
N MET A 114 -12.78 -27.28 0.73
CA MET A 114 -13.86 -27.54 1.68
C MET A 114 -14.96 -26.54 1.38
N ASP A 115 -15.96 -27.04 0.67
CA ASP A 115 -17.27 -26.44 0.49
C ASP A 115 -17.97 -26.42 1.86
N GLY A 116 -18.25 -25.23 2.35
CA GLY A 116 -18.96 -25.00 3.59
C GLY A 116 -20.03 -23.95 3.31
N GLU A 117 -21.26 -24.40 3.15
CA GLU A 117 -22.45 -23.57 2.97
C GLU A 117 -22.50 -22.51 4.08
N ILE A 118 -22.40 -21.23 3.70
CA ILE A 118 -22.54 -20.10 4.62
C ILE A 118 -24.01 -19.67 4.58
N GLU A 119 -24.73 -19.95 5.65
CA GLU A 119 -26.03 -19.37 5.91
C GLU A 119 -25.90 -17.83 6.05
N ASN A 120 -26.75 -17.10 5.32
CA ASN A 120 -26.96 -15.63 5.29
C ASN A 120 -26.22 -14.85 4.18
N GLU A 121 -26.49 -15.18 2.91
CA GLU A 121 -26.04 -14.42 1.72
C GLU A 121 -26.57 -12.97 1.65
N GLU A 122 -27.74 -12.68 2.21
CA GLU A 122 -28.42 -11.39 2.01
C GLU A 122 -27.74 -10.22 2.75
N GLU A 123 -27.31 -10.41 4.01
CA GLU A 123 -26.64 -9.37 4.79
C GLU A 123 -25.21 -9.10 4.30
N VAL A 124 -24.52 -10.15 3.88
CA VAL A 124 -23.16 -10.07 3.32
C VAL A 124 -23.18 -9.34 1.98
N SER A 125 -24.18 -9.59 1.14
CA SER A 125 -24.38 -8.89 -0.14
C SER A 125 -24.66 -7.39 0.06
N ALA A 126 -25.54 -7.03 1.00
CA ALA A 126 -25.86 -5.63 1.30
C ALA A 126 -24.64 -4.85 1.83
N LEU A 127 -23.85 -5.47 2.71
CA LEU A 127 -22.64 -4.86 3.23
C LEU A 127 -21.55 -4.70 2.15
N GLN A 128 -21.41 -5.69 1.26
CA GLN A 128 -20.51 -5.61 0.11
C GLN A 128 -20.92 -4.47 -0.85
N ILE A 129 -22.22 -4.29 -1.10
CA ILE A 129 -22.74 -3.21 -1.96
C ILE A 129 -22.51 -1.85 -1.30
N GLU A 130 -22.82 -1.70 0.00
CA GLU A 130 -22.64 -0.45 0.73
C GLU A 130 -21.15 -0.06 0.85
N ILE A 131 -20.25 -1.03 1.06
CA ILE A 131 -18.80 -0.80 1.07
C ILE A 131 -18.28 -0.39 -0.32
N ARG A 132 -18.80 -0.99 -1.42
CA ARG A 132 -18.49 -0.59 -2.80
C ARG A 132 -18.97 0.83 -3.13
N GLN A 133 -20.15 1.22 -2.65
CA GLN A 133 -20.69 2.56 -2.87
C GLN A 133 -19.91 3.61 -2.09
N ARG A 134 -19.58 3.34 -0.82
CA ARG A 134 -18.87 4.31 0.03
C ARG A 134 -17.40 4.46 -0.33
N SER A 135 -16.75 3.40 -0.81
CA SER A 135 -15.41 3.53 -1.39
C SER A 135 -15.44 4.40 -2.64
N ALA A 136 -16.45 4.26 -3.50
CA ALA A 136 -16.65 5.08 -4.69
C ALA A 136 -17.02 6.54 -4.37
N GLU A 137 -17.74 6.82 -3.29
CA GLU A 137 -18.04 8.19 -2.85
C GLU A 137 -16.80 8.91 -2.31
N ILE A 138 -15.94 8.21 -1.56
CA ILE A 138 -14.64 8.73 -1.11
C ILE A 138 -13.76 9.03 -2.34
N SER A 139 -13.85 8.23 -3.41
CA SER A 139 -13.15 8.49 -4.68
C SER A 139 -13.61 9.77 -5.40
N LYS A 140 -14.90 10.14 -5.29
CA LYS A 140 -15.45 11.34 -5.93
C LYS A 140 -15.03 12.64 -5.24
N THR A 141 -14.84 12.64 -3.93
CA THR A 141 -14.41 13.83 -3.19
C THR A 141 -12.91 14.10 -3.27
N GLU A 142 -12.09 13.08 -3.55
CA GLU A 142 -10.62 13.20 -3.62
C GLU A 142 -10.05 13.17 -5.04
N GLY A 143 -10.88 13.23 -6.09
CA GLY A 143 -10.39 13.37 -7.48
C GLY A 143 -9.58 12.16 -7.98
N ILE A 144 -9.84 10.97 -7.44
CA ILE A 144 -9.16 9.74 -7.85
C ILE A 144 -10.07 9.04 -8.86
N GLY A 145 -9.84 9.33 -10.15
CA GLY A 145 -10.42 8.53 -11.23
C GLY A 145 -9.85 7.12 -11.16
N VAL A 146 -10.71 6.11 -11.03
CA VAL A 146 -10.31 4.71 -11.18
C VAL A 146 -11.26 4.01 -12.14
N GLU A 147 -10.73 3.75 -13.32
CA GLU A 147 -11.09 2.58 -14.12
C GLU A 147 -10.40 1.36 -13.48
N ASN A 148 -11.20 0.39 -13.03
CA ASN A 148 -10.91 -0.92 -12.40
C ASN A 148 -11.25 -1.05 -10.89
N PRO A 149 -12.27 -1.86 -10.54
CA PRO A 149 -12.70 -2.05 -9.16
C PRO A 149 -11.76 -3.02 -8.41
N GLY A 150 -10.94 -2.50 -7.49
CA GLY A 150 -10.20 -3.33 -6.52
C GLY A 150 -8.76 -2.90 -6.21
N SER A 151 -8.19 -1.98 -6.99
CA SER A 151 -6.80 -1.55 -6.83
C SER A 151 -6.68 -0.30 -5.94
N THR A 152 -5.68 -0.26 -5.05
CA THR A 152 -5.23 1.00 -4.43
C THR A 152 -4.44 1.83 -5.45
N PRO A 153 -4.31 3.16 -5.29
CA PRO A 153 -3.49 3.98 -6.20
C PRO A 153 -2.03 3.49 -6.30
N MET A 154 -1.49 2.90 -5.23
CA MET A 154 -0.20 2.21 -5.26
C MET A 154 -0.23 0.94 -6.12
N GLN A 155 -1.28 0.12 -6.02
CA GLN A 155 -1.45 -1.05 -6.87
C GLN A 155 -1.62 -0.67 -8.35
N ASP A 156 -2.29 0.45 -8.64
CA ASP A 156 -2.41 0.98 -9.99
C ASP A 156 -1.07 1.44 -10.55
N GLU A 157 -0.26 2.16 -9.76
CA GLU A 157 1.11 2.52 -10.17
C GLU A 157 1.97 1.27 -10.41
N ILE A 158 1.90 0.28 -9.51
CA ILE A 158 2.64 -0.99 -9.67
C ILE A 158 2.16 -1.73 -10.93
N ALA A 159 0.86 -1.79 -11.18
CA ALA A 159 0.29 -2.43 -12.36
C ALA A 159 0.70 -1.71 -13.66
N ALA A 160 0.69 -0.37 -13.65
CA ALA A 160 1.14 0.45 -14.78
C ALA A 160 2.63 0.22 -15.07
N VAL A 161 3.48 0.21 -14.03
CA VAL A 161 4.90 -0.11 -14.17
C VAL A 161 5.08 -1.55 -14.64
N GLN A 162 4.34 -2.52 -14.10
CA GLN A 162 4.43 -3.92 -14.53
C GLN A 162 4.08 -4.08 -16.01
N LYS A 163 3.05 -3.37 -16.50
CA LYS A 163 2.71 -3.33 -17.93
C LYS A 163 3.85 -2.74 -18.75
N LEU A 164 4.48 -1.67 -18.28
CA LEU A 164 5.61 -1.05 -18.95
C LEU A 164 6.84 -1.99 -18.99
N LEU A 165 7.15 -2.66 -17.88
CA LEU A 165 8.27 -3.60 -17.75
C LEU A 165 8.09 -4.88 -18.57
N SER A 166 6.85 -5.30 -18.82
CA SER A 166 6.57 -6.46 -19.68
C SER A 166 7.21 -6.32 -21.08
N GLY A 167 7.27 -5.10 -21.62
CA GLY A 167 7.94 -4.80 -22.90
C GLY A 167 9.47 -4.94 -22.87
N TYR A 168 10.07 -5.04 -21.68
CA TYR A 168 11.49 -5.31 -21.47
C TYR A 168 11.78 -6.78 -21.13
N GLY A 169 10.76 -7.62 -21.05
CA GLY A 169 10.91 -9.06 -20.78
C GLY A 169 11.20 -9.41 -19.32
N PHE A 170 10.85 -8.55 -18.37
CA PHE A 170 10.95 -8.87 -16.93
C PHE A 170 9.77 -8.31 -16.13
N SER A 171 9.49 -8.93 -14.98
CA SER A 171 8.37 -8.55 -14.12
C SER A 171 8.79 -7.54 -13.05
N PHE A 172 7.82 -6.84 -12.45
CA PHE A 172 8.08 -5.99 -11.29
C PHE A 172 8.67 -6.80 -10.11
N TYR A 173 8.24 -8.06 -9.94
CA TYR A 173 8.73 -8.93 -8.87
C TYR A 173 10.23 -9.27 -9.01
N ASP A 174 10.76 -9.31 -10.24
CA ASP A 174 12.19 -9.53 -10.52
C ASP A 174 13.07 -8.41 -9.93
N LEU A 175 12.50 -7.23 -9.67
CA LEU A 175 13.22 -6.12 -9.04
C LEU A 175 13.60 -6.43 -7.60
N THR A 176 12.84 -7.27 -6.90
CA THR A 176 13.14 -7.63 -5.52
C THR A 176 14.47 -8.37 -5.39
N GLU A 177 14.79 -9.22 -6.37
CA GLU A 177 16.05 -9.98 -6.41
C GLU A 177 17.21 -9.14 -6.96
N CYS A 178 16.93 -8.30 -7.95
CA CYS A 178 17.94 -7.52 -8.65
C CYS A 178 18.21 -6.16 -8.01
N SER A 179 17.53 -5.79 -6.91
CA SER A 179 17.72 -4.50 -6.25
C SER A 179 19.05 -4.43 -5.49
N PRO A 180 19.83 -3.34 -5.65
CA PRO A 180 21.08 -3.16 -4.93
C PRO A 180 20.86 -3.04 -3.42
N LYS A 181 21.43 -3.97 -2.65
CA LYS A 181 21.32 -3.98 -1.17
C LYS A 181 22.37 -3.09 -0.50
N ALA A 182 23.59 -3.09 -1.02
CA ALA A 182 24.71 -2.33 -0.47
C ALA A 182 24.66 -0.86 -0.90
N GLU A 183 24.95 0.05 0.04
CA GLU A 183 24.87 1.50 -0.18
C GLU A 183 25.74 1.98 -1.36
N LYS A 184 26.98 1.49 -1.45
CA LYS A 184 27.88 1.81 -2.57
C LYS A 184 27.29 1.42 -3.93
N THR A 185 26.59 0.29 -4.00
CA THR A 185 25.95 -0.20 -5.22
C THR A 185 24.68 0.59 -5.54
N LYS A 186 23.90 0.98 -4.53
CA LYS A 186 22.73 1.86 -4.70
C LYS A 186 23.13 3.19 -5.32
N ILE A 187 24.18 3.82 -4.81
CA ILE A 187 24.72 5.07 -5.35
C ILE A 187 25.16 4.89 -6.82
N ALA A 188 25.89 3.82 -7.14
CA ALA A 188 26.31 3.54 -8.51
C ALA A 188 25.13 3.33 -9.48
N CYS A 189 24.09 2.62 -9.05
CA CYS A 189 22.88 2.42 -9.85
C CYS A 189 22.10 3.73 -10.02
N ALA A 190 22.00 4.53 -8.96
CA ALA A 190 21.32 5.83 -9.00
C ALA A 190 22.02 6.81 -9.96
N LYS A 191 23.36 6.83 -9.98
CA LYS A 191 24.15 7.58 -10.97
C LYS A 191 23.89 7.12 -12.40
N ALA A 192 23.85 5.80 -12.62
CA ALA A 192 23.52 5.27 -13.94
C ALA A 192 22.14 5.74 -14.42
N VAL A 193 21.13 5.74 -13.53
CA VAL A 193 19.80 6.25 -13.82
C VAL A 193 19.83 7.75 -14.12
N ALA A 194 20.57 8.54 -13.34
CA ALA A 194 20.71 9.99 -13.57
C ALA A 194 21.33 10.31 -14.95
N ILE A 195 22.38 9.59 -15.35
CA ILE A 195 23.02 9.73 -16.68
C ILE A 195 22.01 9.44 -17.81
N ILE A 196 21.22 8.38 -17.67
CA ILE A 196 20.20 7.99 -18.64
C ILE A 196 19.14 9.08 -18.78
N LEU A 197 18.64 9.61 -17.65
CA LEU A 197 17.56 10.61 -17.63
C LEU A 197 18.01 11.98 -18.15
N LYS A 198 19.27 12.37 -17.88
CA LYS A 198 19.86 13.60 -18.43
C LYS A 198 20.05 13.53 -19.94
N ASN A 199 20.41 12.37 -20.47
CA ASN A 199 20.66 12.21 -21.89
C ASN A 199 19.47 11.55 -22.60
N SER A 200 18.54 12.38 -23.09
CA SER A 200 17.34 11.94 -23.80
C SER A 200 17.62 10.96 -24.95
N SER A 201 18.79 11.07 -25.61
CA SER A 201 19.18 10.13 -26.68
C SER A 201 19.47 8.72 -26.15
N LEU A 202 20.08 8.59 -24.97
CA LEU A 202 20.34 7.31 -24.32
C LEU A 202 19.06 6.66 -23.81
N PHE A 203 18.15 7.46 -23.26
CA PHE A 203 16.85 6.97 -22.83
C PHE A 203 16.02 6.44 -24.01
N LYS A 204 15.94 7.17 -25.12
CA LYS A 204 15.27 6.69 -26.34
C LYS A 204 15.89 5.42 -26.90
N LYS A 205 17.24 5.33 -26.88
CA LYS A 205 17.96 4.12 -27.30
C LYS A 205 17.56 2.94 -26.43
N MET A 206 17.53 3.09 -25.11
CA MET A 206 17.07 2.08 -24.17
C MET A 206 15.62 1.65 -24.42
N GLN A 207 14.71 2.61 -24.68
CA GLN A 207 13.30 2.32 -24.97
C GLN A 207 13.09 1.58 -26.29
N THR A 208 13.92 1.86 -27.29
CA THR A 208 13.86 1.23 -28.62
C THR A 208 14.49 -0.15 -28.61
N SER A 209 15.69 -0.28 -28.03
CA SER A 209 16.42 -1.55 -27.97
C SER A 209 15.94 -2.49 -26.86
N LYS A 210 15.03 -2.01 -25.99
CA LYS A 210 14.53 -2.70 -24.79
C LYS A 210 15.65 -3.26 -23.90
N THR A 211 16.81 -2.62 -23.93
CA THR A 211 18.04 -3.10 -23.29
C THR A 211 18.83 -1.92 -22.75
N LEU A 212 19.56 -2.15 -21.66
CA LEU A 212 20.38 -1.11 -21.05
C LEU A 212 21.61 -0.82 -21.94
N PRO A 213 21.85 0.43 -22.37
CA PRO A 213 23.02 0.78 -23.18
C PRO A 213 24.30 0.87 -22.34
N VAL A 214 24.76 -0.28 -21.81
CA VAL A 214 25.89 -0.38 -20.88
C VAL A 214 27.14 0.31 -21.40
N LYS A 215 27.46 0.16 -22.70
CA LYS A 215 28.63 0.77 -23.33
C LYS A 215 28.62 2.30 -23.23
N ASP A 216 27.45 2.89 -23.46
CA ASP A 216 27.29 4.35 -23.47
C ASP A 216 27.21 4.93 -22.05
N ILE A 217 26.80 4.14 -21.05
CA ILE A 217 26.81 4.55 -19.64
C ILE A 217 28.21 4.38 -19.03
N SER A 218 28.94 3.33 -19.44
CA SER A 218 30.28 3.00 -18.92
C SER A 218 31.40 3.93 -19.41
N SER A 219 31.10 4.88 -20.30
CA SER A 219 32.05 5.94 -20.66
C SER A 219 32.39 6.84 -19.47
N ASP A 220 31.50 6.92 -18.49
CA ASP A 220 31.78 7.55 -17.20
C ASP A 220 32.57 6.58 -16.30
N LYS A 221 33.82 6.93 -15.98
CA LYS A 221 34.75 6.11 -15.18
C LYS A 221 34.26 5.82 -13.76
N SER A 222 33.18 6.45 -13.31
CA SER A 222 32.64 6.28 -11.96
C SER A 222 31.81 5.01 -11.76
N ILE A 223 31.45 4.27 -12.83
CA ILE A 223 30.57 3.10 -12.74
C ILE A 223 31.22 1.85 -13.35
N SER A 224 31.29 0.78 -12.57
CA SER A 224 31.79 -0.51 -13.06
C SER A 224 30.76 -1.21 -13.97
N VAL A 225 31.20 -1.67 -15.13
CA VAL A 225 30.41 -2.50 -16.07
C VAL A 225 29.74 -3.69 -15.37
N LYS A 226 30.45 -4.33 -14.42
CA LYS A 226 29.92 -5.48 -13.66
C LYS A 226 28.68 -5.12 -12.83
N ILE A 227 28.60 -3.89 -12.32
CA ILE A 227 27.45 -3.41 -11.54
C ILE A 227 26.25 -3.17 -12.48
N LEU A 228 26.49 -2.53 -13.63
CA LEU A 228 25.46 -2.28 -14.63
C LEU A 228 24.82 -3.58 -15.15
N GLU A 229 25.65 -4.57 -15.50
CA GLU A 229 25.18 -5.87 -16.00
C GLU A 229 24.36 -6.64 -14.95
N ARG A 230 24.82 -6.64 -13.70
CA ARG A 230 24.16 -7.32 -12.58
C ARG A 230 22.82 -6.69 -12.20
N HIS A 231 22.73 -5.37 -12.28
CA HIS A 231 21.54 -4.61 -11.86
C HIS A 231 20.77 -3.99 -13.03
N ARG A 232 20.93 -4.51 -14.26
CA ARG A 232 20.33 -3.93 -15.48
C ARG A 232 18.81 -3.79 -15.40
N LYS A 233 18.10 -4.79 -14.88
CA LYS A 233 16.64 -4.78 -14.70
C LYS A 233 16.21 -3.65 -13.77
N TYR A 234 16.95 -3.50 -12.67
CA TYR A 234 16.71 -2.46 -11.68
C TYR A 234 16.94 -1.06 -12.25
N ILE A 235 18.02 -0.85 -13.01
CA ILE A 235 18.34 0.45 -13.61
C ILE A 235 17.29 0.85 -14.65
N ILE A 236 16.86 -0.08 -15.51
CA ILE A 236 15.81 0.17 -16.50
C ILE A 236 14.51 0.56 -15.80
N ALA A 237 14.08 -0.22 -14.80
CA ALA A 237 12.85 0.06 -14.08
C ALA A 237 12.90 1.40 -13.33
N ALA A 238 14.01 1.69 -12.66
CA ALA A 238 14.19 2.96 -11.97
C ALA A 238 14.16 4.15 -12.94
N ALA A 239 14.78 4.04 -14.11
CA ALA A 239 14.74 5.10 -15.13
C ALA A 239 13.31 5.34 -15.64
N GLU A 240 12.54 4.29 -15.90
CA GLU A 240 11.15 4.41 -16.35
C GLU A 240 10.22 4.97 -15.27
N ILE A 241 10.40 4.57 -14.01
CA ILE A 241 9.63 5.09 -12.87
C ILE A 241 9.92 6.57 -12.65
N MET A 242 11.18 6.98 -12.74
CA MET A 242 11.57 8.38 -12.56
C MET A 242 11.08 9.28 -13.71
N ASN A 243 11.09 8.77 -14.95
CA ASN A 243 10.61 9.50 -16.11
C ASN A 243 9.07 9.55 -16.21
N GLY A 244 8.36 8.50 -15.77
CA GLY A 244 6.89 8.44 -15.79
C GLY A 244 6.22 9.22 -14.67
N ASP A 245 4.89 9.21 -14.64
CA ASP A 245 4.09 9.87 -13.60
C ASP A 245 3.66 8.86 -12.52
N TYR A 246 4.60 8.52 -11.65
CA TYR A 246 4.43 7.55 -10.56
C TYR A 246 4.84 8.17 -9.21
N PRO A 247 4.07 9.14 -8.67
CA PRO A 247 4.46 9.89 -7.48
C PRO A 247 4.70 8.99 -6.26
N LEU A 248 3.91 7.93 -6.08
CA LEU A 248 4.04 7.04 -4.92
C LEU A 248 5.30 6.18 -5.04
N LEU A 249 5.55 5.56 -6.19
CA LEU A 249 6.77 4.77 -6.43
C LEU A 249 8.03 5.63 -6.40
N LYS A 250 7.96 6.88 -6.86
CA LYS A 250 9.06 7.85 -6.76
C LYS A 250 9.44 8.15 -5.31
N GLU A 251 8.47 8.21 -4.40
CA GLU A 251 8.71 8.43 -2.97
C GLU A 251 9.49 7.27 -2.33
N TYR A 252 9.19 6.03 -2.70
CA TYR A 252 9.94 4.84 -2.24
C TYR A 252 11.40 4.80 -2.75
N MET A 253 11.69 5.50 -3.86
CA MET A 253 13.02 5.57 -4.47
C MET A 253 13.79 6.87 -4.12
N ASN A 254 13.58 7.40 -2.91
CA ASN A 254 14.16 8.69 -2.48
C ASN A 254 15.70 8.79 -2.62
N TYR A 255 16.44 7.67 -2.51
CA TYR A 255 17.90 7.68 -2.71
C TYR A 255 18.32 7.90 -4.18
N ILE A 256 17.47 7.53 -5.14
CA ILE A 256 17.68 7.85 -6.56
C ILE A 256 17.42 9.33 -6.81
N ARG A 257 16.36 9.89 -6.19
CA ARG A 257 16.07 11.33 -6.23
C ARG A 257 17.24 12.16 -5.68
N LYS A 258 17.81 11.77 -4.54
CA LYS A 258 19.00 12.41 -3.99
C LYS A 258 20.20 12.39 -4.93
N ALA A 259 20.41 11.29 -5.67
CA ALA A 259 21.48 11.20 -6.67
C ALA A 259 21.23 12.09 -7.91
N LEU A 260 19.97 12.22 -8.33
CA LEU A 260 19.56 13.17 -9.37
C LEU A 260 19.81 14.63 -8.94
N GLU A 261 19.57 14.95 -7.66
CA GLU A 261 19.80 16.28 -7.10
C GLU A 261 21.29 16.60 -6.82
N SER A 262 22.12 15.61 -6.53
CA SER A 262 23.55 15.80 -6.22
C SER A 262 24.47 15.80 -7.45
N GLU A 263 23.92 15.59 -8.64
CA GLU A 263 24.60 15.87 -9.90
C GLU A 263 23.98 17.08 -10.66
N LEU A 264 23.17 17.91 -9.99
CA LEU A 264 22.89 19.29 -10.38
C LEU A 264 24.01 20.20 -9.85
#